data_AF-A0ABD3E338-F1
#
_entry.id   AF-A0ABD3E338-F1
#
_cell.length_a   1.000
_cell.length_b   1.000
_cell.length_c   1.000
_cell.angle_alpha   90.00
_cell.angle_beta   90.00
_cell.angle_gamma   90.00
#
_symmetry.space_group_name_H-M   'P 1'
#
loop_
_entity.id
_entity.type
_entity.pdbx_description
1 polymer ?
#
loop_
_entity_poly.entity_id
_entity_poly.type
_entity_poly.pdbx_seq_one_letter_code
_entity_poly.pdbx_strand_id
1 'polypeptide(L)'
;MPSGCYIRGLWILNNQDTVVFSRKFPVVERRWRVDCEKESDDNLKYHMVPYDSEFSAAFVERKKREGSARGFGLRVSQSVKGSDSWVDDPITRHIISLHINKEEKGEYSLLWPLILHIKGPYSILVLPLVESHHLKSYSRMCNSSECGSAVGADENLSSLLLDLPSITG
;
A
#
# COMPACT_ATOMS: atom_id res chain seq x y z
N MET A 1 1.16 -12.19 15.66
CA MET A 1 2.36 -11.40 16.06
C MET A 1 3.67 -12.01 15.59
N PRO A 2 4.08 -11.79 14.33
CA PRO A 2 5.50 -11.78 14.01
C PRO A 2 6.17 -10.75 14.92
N SER A 3 7.08 -11.14 15.80
CA SER A 3 7.74 -10.27 16.77
C SER A 3 8.80 -9.35 16.17
N GLY A 4 8.67 -8.96 14.89
CA GLY A 4 9.68 -8.15 14.20
C GLY A 4 9.24 -7.66 12.83
N CYS A 5 9.94 -6.64 12.34
CA CYS A 5 9.75 -6.07 11.01
C CYS A 5 10.38 -7.01 9.95
N TYR A 6 9.55 -7.54 9.05
CA TYR A 6 9.98 -8.34 7.91
C TYR A 6 9.61 -7.65 6.60
N ILE A 7 10.37 -7.91 5.55
CA ILE A 7 10.14 -7.34 4.21
C ILE A 7 9.62 -8.45 3.29
N ARG A 8 8.50 -8.22 2.60
CA ARG A 8 7.96 -9.08 1.53
C ARG A 8 8.60 -8.78 0.18
N GLY A 9 8.86 -7.50 -0.10
CA GLY A 9 9.45 -7.05 -1.35
C GLY A 9 10.11 -5.68 -1.24
N LEU A 10 11.07 -5.44 -2.14
CA LEU A 10 11.81 -4.19 -2.30
C LEU A 10 11.92 -3.88 -3.79
N TRP A 11 11.65 -2.65 -4.18
CA TRP A 11 11.82 -2.15 -5.54
C TRP A 11 12.59 -0.83 -5.53
N ILE A 12 13.46 -0.64 -6.52
CA ILE A 12 14.12 0.63 -6.79
C ILE A 12 13.77 1.00 -8.22
N LEU A 13 13.16 2.16 -8.39
CA LEU A 13 12.85 2.74 -9.68
C LEU A 13 13.77 3.91 -9.95
N ASN A 14 14.17 4.08 -11.20
CA ASN A 14 14.90 5.26 -11.65
C ASN A 14 13.94 6.45 -11.92
N ASN A 15 14.49 7.54 -12.43
CA ASN A 15 13.76 8.76 -12.77
C ASN A 15 12.80 8.61 -13.98
N GLN A 16 12.88 7.49 -14.69
CA GLN A 16 11.97 7.10 -15.78
C GLN A 16 10.88 6.14 -15.29
N ASP A 17 10.71 6.01 -13.97
CA ASP A 17 9.74 5.11 -13.32
C ASP A 17 9.90 3.64 -13.74
N THR A 18 11.11 3.24 -14.12
CA THR A 18 11.45 1.85 -14.48
C THR A 18 12.12 1.17 -13.30
N VAL A 19 11.67 -0.03 -12.93
CA VAL A 19 12.33 -0.86 -11.91
C VAL A 19 13.72 -1.26 -12.42
N VAL A 20 14.76 -0.76 -11.74
CA VAL A 20 16.17 -1.07 -12.00
C VAL A 20 16.72 -2.13 -11.04
N PHE A 21 16.02 -2.35 -9.93
CA PHE A 21 16.32 -3.41 -8.97
C PHE A 21 15.03 -3.83 -8.27
N SER A 22 14.84 -5.14 -8.12
CA SER A 22 13.79 -5.71 -7.29
C SER A 22 14.34 -6.89 -6.48
N ARG A 23 13.83 -7.05 -5.26
CA ARG A 23 14.08 -8.22 -4.43
C ARG A 23 12.79 -8.64 -3.73
N LYS A 24 12.35 -9.85 -4.02
CA LYS A 24 11.20 -10.49 -3.35
C LYS A 24 11.70 -11.45 -2.30
N PHE A 25 10.94 -11.65 -1.23
CA PHE A 25 11.28 -12.54 -0.13
C PHE A 25 10.25 -13.67 -0.04
N PRO A 26 10.43 -14.79 -0.79
CA PRO A 26 9.40 -15.83 -0.93
C PRO A 26 8.98 -16.49 0.38
N VAL A 27 9.90 -16.60 1.34
CA VAL A 27 9.60 -17.17 2.67
C VAL A 27 8.62 -16.29 3.44
N VAL A 28 8.84 -14.98 3.41
CA VAL A 28 7.95 -14.00 4.06
C VAL A 28 6.61 -13.96 3.34
N GLU A 29 6.64 -13.99 2.02
CA GLU A 29 5.43 -14.01 1.20
C GLU A 29 4.57 -15.28 1.41
N ARG A 30 5.21 -16.43 1.59
CA ARG A 30 4.51 -17.68 1.91
C ARG A 30 3.83 -17.61 3.28
N ARG A 31 4.51 -17.05 4.28
CA ARG A 31 3.91 -16.85 5.62
C ARG A 31 2.69 -15.95 5.53
N TRP A 32 2.79 -14.87 4.76
CA TRP A 32 1.71 -13.94 4.57
C TRP A 32 0.50 -14.57 3.87
N ARG A 33 0.73 -15.37 2.82
CA ARG A 33 -0.34 -16.14 2.17
C ARG A 33 -1.12 -17.00 3.16
N VAL A 34 -0.41 -17.75 4.00
CA VAL A 34 -1.04 -18.62 5.01
C VAL A 34 -1.86 -17.81 6.01
N ASP A 35 -1.44 -16.58 6.34
CA ASP A 35 -2.22 -15.69 7.19
C ASP A 35 -3.51 -15.23 6.51
N CYS A 36 -3.43 -14.79 5.24
CA CYS A 36 -4.62 -14.44 4.44
C CYS A 36 -5.63 -15.59 4.35
N GLU A 37 -5.13 -16.82 4.14
CA GLU A 37 -5.96 -18.03 4.00
C GLU A 37 -6.65 -18.44 5.30
N LYS A 38 -6.14 -18.04 6.47
CA LYS A 38 -6.77 -18.32 7.77
C LYS A 38 -7.92 -17.38 8.09
N GLU A 39 -7.88 -16.15 7.59
CA GLU A 39 -8.95 -15.17 7.78
C GLU A 39 -10.06 -15.26 6.71
N SER A 40 -10.26 -16.45 6.11
CA SER A 40 -11.04 -16.69 4.88
C SER A 40 -12.56 -16.52 4.97
N ASP A 41 -13.09 -15.90 6.02
CA ASP A 41 -14.50 -15.55 6.11
C ASP A 41 -14.86 -14.27 5.34
N ASP A 42 -13.87 -13.51 4.82
CA ASP A 42 -14.11 -12.23 4.16
C ASP A 42 -13.28 -12.00 2.89
N ASN A 43 -13.86 -11.21 1.98
CA ASN A 43 -13.50 -10.86 0.59
C ASN A 43 -12.04 -10.44 0.26
N LEU A 44 -11.06 -10.52 1.18
CA LEU A 44 -9.65 -10.29 0.84
C LEU A 44 -9.00 -11.55 0.29
N LYS A 45 -8.95 -11.63 -1.04
CA LYS A 45 -8.14 -12.62 -1.74
C LYS A 45 -6.66 -12.29 -1.57
N TYR A 46 -5.88 -13.29 -1.18
CA TYR A 46 -4.42 -13.20 -1.27
C TYR A 46 -4.02 -12.84 -2.72
N HIS A 47 -3.21 -11.81 -2.86
CA HIS A 47 -2.60 -11.46 -4.13
C HIS A 47 -1.09 -11.62 -4.04
N MET A 48 -0.55 -12.39 -4.98
CA MET A 48 0.89 -12.56 -5.15
C MET A 48 1.57 -11.22 -5.41
N VAL A 49 2.78 -11.05 -4.85
CA VAL A 49 3.69 -9.94 -5.16
C VAL A 49 3.81 -9.76 -6.69
N PRO A 50 3.55 -8.56 -7.21
CA PRO A 50 3.50 -8.31 -8.66
C PRO A 50 4.84 -8.50 -9.35
N TYR A 51 4.80 -8.70 -10.67
CA TYR A 51 5.96 -8.57 -11.55
C TYR A 51 6.43 -7.11 -11.61
N ASP A 52 7.68 -6.90 -12.01
CA ASP A 52 8.28 -5.57 -12.02
C ASP A 52 7.62 -4.64 -13.04
N SER A 53 7.12 -5.18 -14.16
CA SER A 53 6.32 -4.44 -15.15
C SER A 53 5.00 -3.96 -14.57
N GLU A 54 4.25 -4.85 -13.89
CA GLU A 54 2.99 -4.53 -13.21
C GLU A 54 3.20 -3.47 -12.11
N PHE A 55 4.27 -3.64 -11.32
CA PHE A 55 4.62 -2.71 -10.25
C PHE A 55 4.96 -1.32 -10.81
N SER A 56 5.79 -1.26 -11.86
CA SER A 56 6.16 -0.01 -12.52
C SER A 56 4.93 0.70 -13.09
N ALA A 57 4.05 -0.04 -13.78
CA ALA A 57 2.82 0.50 -14.34
C ALA A 57 1.91 1.06 -13.25
N ALA A 58 1.68 0.30 -12.17
CA ALA A 58 0.88 0.75 -11.04
C ALA A 58 1.46 1.99 -10.36
N PHE A 59 2.79 2.07 -10.24
CA PHE A 59 3.47 3.24 -9.67
C PHE A 59 3.29 4.49 -10.54
N VAL A 60 3.44 4.37 -11.86
CA VAL A 60 3.18 5.47 -12.81
C VAL A 60 1.73 5.93 -12.74
N GLU A 61 0.78 5.00 -12.73
CA GLU A 61 -0.65 5.32 -12.63
C GLU A 61 -0.98 6.03 -11.32
N ARG A 62 -0.43 5.57 -10.20
CA ARG A 62 -0.54 6.28 -8.91
C ARG A 62 -0.02 7.72 -9.03
N LYS A 63 1.15 7.94 -9.65
CA LYS A 63 1.72 9.28 -9.79
C LYS A 63 0.78 10.23 -10.54
N LYS A 64 0.11 9.74 -11.59
CA LYS A 64 -0.89 10.49 -12.36
C LYS A 64 -2.12 10.81 -11.52
N ARG A 65 -2.67 9.80 -10.82
CA ARG A 65 -3.91 9.92 -10.03
C ARG A 65 -3.78 10.86 -8.84
N GLU A 66 -2.71 10.72 -8.06
CA GLU A 66 -2.53 11.49 -6.81
C GLU A 66 -1.83 12.84 -7.06
N GLY A 67 -1.44 13.14 -8.30
CA GLY A 67 -0.53 14.25 -8.60
C GLY A 67 0.76 14.18 -7.78
N SER A 68 1.23 12.97 -7.44
CA SER A 68 2.25 12.78 -6.38
C SER A 68 3.60 13.44 -6.68
N ALA A 69 3.89 13.81 -7.94
CA ALA A 69 5.01 14.68 -8.30
C ALA A 69 4.94 16.07 -7.64
N ARG A 70 3.75 16.48 -7.18
CA ARG A 70 3.45 17.72 -6.44
C ARG A 70 3.13 17.47 -4.96
N GLY A 71 3.12 16.21 -4.51
CA GLY A 71 3.02 15.85 -3.09
C GLY A 71 1.69 16.19 -2.40
N PHE A 72 0.56 16.12 -3.08
CA PHE A 72 -0.72 16.37 -2.43
C PHE A 72 -1.10 15.19 -1.53
N GLY A 73 -0.87 15.35 -0.22
CA GLY A 73 -1.40 14.51 0.86
C GLY A 73 -2.63 15.17 1.49
N LEU A 74 -3.41 15.87 0.66
CA LEU A 74 -4.63 16.57 1.04
C LEU A 74 -5.73 16.19 0.06
N ARG A 75 -6.90 15.82 0.58
CA ARG A 75 -8.08 15.50 -0.20
C ARG A 75 -8.58 16.76 -0.89
N VAL A 76 -8.69 16.69 -2.20
CA VAL A 76 -9.27 17.74 -3.03
C VAL A 76 -10.55 17.24 -3.67
N SER A 77 -11.36 18.12 -4.26
CA SER A 77 -12.59 17.74 -4.95
C SER A 77 -12.39 16.71 -6.07
N GLN A 78 -11.16 16.58 -6.57
CA GLN A 78 -10.74 15.63 -7.60
C GLN A 78 -10.15 14.33 -7.04
N SER A 79 -10.01 14.18 -5.71
CA SER A 79 -9.47 12.97 -5.09
C SER A 79 -10.38 11.78 -5.38
N VAL A 80 -9.77 10.68 -5.79
CA VAL A 80 -10.48 9.48 -6.25
C VAL A 80 -10.80 8.60 -5.05
N LYS A 81 -12.05 8.16 -4.91
CA LYS A 81 -12.41 7.17 -3.88
C LYS A 81 -11.56 5.90 -4.02
N GLY A 82 -11.07 5.35 -2.92
CA GLY A 82 -10.16 4.20 -2.93
C GLY A 82 -8.68 4.58 -3.08
N SER A 83 -8.33 5.87 -3.09
CA SER A 83 -6.97 6.35 -3.34
C SER A 83 -6.24 6.81 -2.08
N ASP A 84 -4.93 7.06 -2.17
CA ASP A 84 -4.17 7.59 -1.03
C ASP A 84 -4.67 8.99 -0.65
N SER A 85 -4.92 9.86 -1.64
CA SER A 85 -5.50 11.19 -1.41
C SER A 85 -6.96 11.16 -0.93
N TRP A 86 -7.63 10.00 -0.93
CA TRP A 86 -8.94 9.87 -0.31
C TRP A 86 -8.87 9.93 1.22
N VAL A 87 -7.81 9.37 1.80
CA VAL A 87 -7.64 9.25 3.27
C VAL A 87 -7.21 10.58 3.93
N ASP A 88 -6.86 11.60 3.13
CA ASP A 88 -6.55 12.97 3.59
C ASP A 88 -5.47 13.07 4.68
N ASP A 89 -4.37 12.32 4.54
CA ASP A 89 -3.30 12.29 5.54
C ASP A 89 -1.91 12.57 4.92
N PRO A 90 -1.14 13.54 5.45
CA PRO A 90 0.23 13.83 5.00
C PRO A 90 1.18 12.63 5.02
N ILE A 91 0.97 11.63 5.89
CA ILE A 91 1.78 10.42 5.98
C ILE A 91 1.72 9.58 4.70
N THR A 92 0.66 9.74 3.91
CA THR A 92 0.48 9.07 2.60
C THR A 92 1.49 9.52 1.53
N ARG A 93 2.33 10.52 1.85
CA ARG A 93 3.52 10.87 1.08
C ARG A 93 4.66 9.86 1.22
N HIS A 94 4.69 9.15 2.36
CA HIS A 94 5.74 8.20 2.71
C HIS A 94 5.21 6.77 2.79
N ILE A 95 3.94 6.57 3.13
CA ILE A 95 3.30 5.26 3.18
C ILE A 95 2.18 5.24 2.17
N ILE A 96 2.42 4.60 1.03
CA ILE A 96 1.57 4.68 -0.15
C ILE A 96 0.80 3.39 -0.37
N SER A 97 -0.24 3.45 -1.20
CA SER A 97 -0.85 2.27 -1.79
C SER A 97 -0.65 2.21 -3.31
N LEU A 98 -0.58 1.00 -3.84
CA LEU A 98 -0.63 0.75 -5.29
C LEU A 98 -1.81 -0.14 -5.62
N HIS A 99 -2.53 0.24 -6.69
CA HIS A 99 -3.58 -0.57 -7.28
C HIS A 99 -3.01 -1.25 -8.51
N ILE A 100 -2.92 -2.58 -8.45
CA ILE A 100 -2.37 -3.37 -9.55
C ILE A 100 -3.55 -3.95 -10.30
N ASN A 101 -3.75 -3.43 -11.51
CA ASN A 101 -4.77 -3.95 -12.42
C ASN A 101 -4.32 -5.32 -12.91
N LYS A 102 -5.09 -6.37 -12.58
CA LYS A 102 -4.88 -7.70 -13.16
C LYS A 102 -5.86 -7.84 -14.31
N GLU A 103 -5.34 -8.24 -15.47
CA GLU A 103 -6.09 -8.31 -16.73
C GLU A 103 -7.35 -9.19 -16.65
N GLU A 104 -7.43 -10.09 -15.66
CA GLU A 104 -8.60 -10.93 -15.40
C GLU A 104 -9.53 -10.31 -14.32
N LYS A 105 -10.71 -9.86 -14.76
CA LYS A 105 -11.94 -9.62 -13.95
C LYS A 105 -12.10 -8.32 -13.16
N GLY A 106 -11.43 -7.21 -13.51
CA GLY A 106 -11.76 -5.90 -12.90
C GLY A 106 -11.54 -5.83 -11.37
N GLU A 107 -10.88 -6.83 -10.80
CA GLU A 107 -10.43 -6.87 -9.42
C GLU A 107 -9.01 -6.26 -9.37
N TYR A 108 -8.87 -5.13 -8.69
CA TYR A 108 -7.57 -4.51 -8.46
C TYR A 108 -6.92 -5.14 -7.23
N SER A 109 -5.67 -5.57 -7.36
CA SER A 109 -4.88 -6.00 -6.21
C SER A 109 -4.32 -4.77 -5.49
N LEU A 110 -4.75 -4.55 -4.26
CA LEU A 110 -4.23 -3.50 -3.39
C LEU A 110 -2.91 -3.93 -2.74
N LEU A 111 -1.84 -3.17 -2.96
CA LEU A 111 -0.62 -3.24 -2.17
C LEU A 111 -0.59 -2.09 -1.18
N TRP A 112 -0.68 -2.42 0.09
CA TRP A 112 -0.48 -1.49 1.19
C TRP A 112 -0.02 -2.27 2.43
N PRO A 113 0.80 -1.67 3.30
CA PRO A 113 1.52 -0.41 3.12
C PRO A 113 2.70 -0.56 2.17
N LEU A 114 3.05 0.48 1.41
CA LEU A 114 4.32 0.59 0.70
C LEU A 114 5.09 1.79 1.23
N ILE A 115 6.25 1.56 1.83
CA ILE A 115 7.11 2.62 2.33
C ILE A 115 7.89 3.20 1.15
N LEU A 116 7.60 4.45 0.80
CA LEU A 116 8.24 5.22 -0.26
C LEU A 116 9.34 6.12 0.30
N HIS A 117 10.56 5.92 -0.19
CA HIS A 117 11.70 6.79 0.07
C HIS A 117 12.28 7.29 -1.25
N ILE A 118 12.42 8.61 -1.39
CA ILE A 118 13.02 9.23 -2.58
C ILE A 118 14.46 9.61 -2.24
N LYS A 119 15.43 9.10 -3.01
CA LYS A 119 16.85 9.41 -2.86
C LYS A 119 17.44 9.81 -4.21
N GLY A 120 17.61 11.11 -4.43
CA GLY A 120 18.07 11.65 -5.70
C GLY A 120 17.12 11.25 -6.84
N PRO A 121 17.62 10.65 -7.95
CA PRO A 121 16.78 10.21 -9.06
C PRO A 121 16.08 8.87 -8.82
N TYR A 122 16.20 8.28 -7.63
CA TYR A 122 15.67 6.96 -7.33
C TYR A 122 14.47 7.02 -6.37
N SER A 123 13.44 6.24 -6.68
CA SER A 123 12.35 5.91 -5.76
C SER A 123 12.57 4.50 -5.22
N ILE A 124 12.70 4.37 -3.91
CA ILE A 124 12.89 3.12 -3.19
C ILE A 124 11.56 2.78 -2.52
N LEU A 125 10.98 1.62 -2.84
CA LEU A 125 9.73 1.14 -2.27
C LEU A 125 9.93 -0.17 -1.52
N VAL A 126 9.50 -0.19 -0.26
CA VAL A 126 9.56 -1.37 0.60
C VAL A 126 8.14 -1.83 0.91
N LEU A 127 7.85 -3.10 0.64
CA LEU A 127 6.63 -3.77 1.06
C LEU A 127 6.93 -4.59 2.32
N PRO A 128 6.59 -4.10 3.52
CA PRO A 128 6.73 -4.87 4.75
C PRO A 128 5.70 -6.00 4.82
N LEU A 129 5.96 -6.95 5.71
CA LEU A 129 4.98 -7.91 6.19
C LEU A 129 4.03 -7.21 7.15
N VAL A 130 2.73 -7.35 6.91
CA VAL A 130 1.65 -6.93 7.81
C VAL A 130 0.69 -8.08 8.00
N GLU A 131 -0.06 -8.08 9.09
CA GLU A 131 -1.19 -9.00 9.27
C GLU A 131 -2.39 -8.61 8.39
N SER A 132 -3.28 -9.57 8.16
CA SER A 132 -4.35 -9.44 7.16
C SER A 132 -5.37 -8.38 7.48
N HIS A 133 -5.82 -8.34 8.73
CA HIS A 133 -6.72 -7.31 9.20
C HIS A 133 -6.23 -5.88 8.92
N HIS A 134 -4.90 -5.60 8.93
CA HIS A 134 -4.39 -4.25 8.64
C HIS A 134 -4.74 -3.81 7.21
N LEU A 135 -4.55 -4.69 6.23
CA LEU A 135 -4.91 -4.41 4.84
C LEU A 135 -6.43 -4.26 4.68
N LYS A 136 -7.22 -5.06 5.42
CA LYS A 136 -8.69 -4.92 5.44
C LYS A 136 -9.12 -3.55 5.96
N SER A 137 -8.56 -3.12 7.10
CA SER A 137 -8.86 -1.83 7.71
C SER A 137 -8.49 -0.66 6.81
N TYR A 138 -7.31 -0.70 6.18
CA TYR A 138 -6.93 0.32 5.20
C TYR A 138 -7.88 0.36 4.00
N SER A 139 -8.23 -0.80 3.43
CA SER A 139 -9.16 -0.89 2.29
C SER A 139 -10.55 -0.36 2.63
N ARG A 140 -11.07 -0.69 3.83
CA ARG A 140 -12.36 -0.15 4.33
C ARG A 140 -12.32 1.37 4.45
N MET A 141 -11.25 1.92 5.03
CA MET A 141 -11.06 3.36 5.19
C MET A 141 -10.99 4.09 3.85
N CYS A 142 -10.28 3.54 2.86
CA CYS A 142 -10.20 4.10 1.51
C CYS A 142 -11.55 4.14 0.78
N ASN A 143 -12.53 3.35 1.24
CA ASN A 143 -13.87 3.26 0.66
C ASN A 143 -14.96 3.91 1.54
N SER A 144 -14.63 4.35 2.75
CA SER A 144 -15.54 5.06 3.65
C SER A 144 -15.78 6.49 3.18
N SER A 145 -16.99 7.02 3.37
CA SER A 145 -17.30 8.44 3.16
C SER A 145 -16.60 9.35 4.18
N GLU A 146 -16.31 8.81 5.37
CA GLU A 146 -15.73 9.55 6.51
C GLU A 146 -14.20 9.60 6.46
N CYS A 147 -13.57 8.88 5.53
CA CYS A 147 -12.13 8.95 5.23
C CYS A 147 -11.22 8.69 6.45
N GLY A 148 -11.71 8.04 7.50
CA GLY A 148 -10.96 7.84 8.75
C GLY A 148 -10.92 9.06 9.68
N SER A 149 -11.69 10.12 9.40
CA SER A 149 -11.68 11.40 10.15
C SER A 149 -12.87 11.57 11.11
N ALA A 150 -13.65 10.53 11.40
CA ALA A 150 -14.68 10.66 12.42
C ALA A 150 -14.03 10.85 13.80
N VAL A 151 -14.17 12.06 14.36
CA VAL A 151 -13.75 12.38 15.73
C VAL A 151 -14.47 11.41 16.67
N GLY A 152 -13.72 10.46 17.26
CA GLY A 152 -14.25 9.41 18.12
C GLY A 152 -14.53 8.05 17.46
N ALA A 153 -14.15 7.85 16.19
CA ALA A 153 -14.17 6.52 15.57
C ALA A 153 -12.90 5.72 15.91
N ASP A 154 -13.08 4.43 16.20
CA ASP A 154 -12.02 3.51 16.65
C ASP A 154 -10.97 3.19 15.56
N GLU A 155 -11.26 3.44 14.28
CA GLU A 155 -10.39 3.07 13.16
C GLU A 155 -10.04 4.29 12.29
N ASN A 156 -8.86 4.90 12.54
CA ASN A 156 -8.28 5.95 11.69
C ASN A 156 -6.89 5.55 11.19
N LEU A 157 -6.34 6.26 10.19
CA LEU A 157 -5.06 5.89 9.60
C LEU A 157 -3.92 5.95 10.63
N SER A 158 -3.94 6.94 11.53
CA SER A 158 -2.91 7.07 12.56
C SER A 158 -2.91 5.88 13.52
N SER A 159 -4.08 5.45 14.02
CA SER A 159 -4.18 4.27 14.90
C SER A 159 -3.76 2.99 14.17
N LEU A 160 -4.15 2.84 12.90
CA LEU A 160 -3.74 1.71 12.07
C LEU A 160 -2.21 1.67 11.87
N LEU A 161 -1.58 2.81 11.61
CA LEU A 161 -0.13 2.90 11.41
C LEU A 161 0.67 2.62 12.69
N LEU A 162 0.16 3.02 13.86
CA LEU A 162 0.77 2.70 15.15
C LEU A 162 0.76 1.20 15.45
N ASP A 163 -0.20 0.47 14.90
CA ASP A 163 -0.30 -0.98 15.06
C ASP A 163 0.66 -1.74 14.10
N LEU A 164 1.22 -1.06 13.09
CA LEU A 164 2.14 -1.69 12.14
C LEU A 164 3.54 -1.88 12.74
N PRO A 165 4.04 -3.13 12.90
CA PRO A 165 5.39 -3.38 13.40
C PRO A 165 6.49 -2.79 12.51
N SER A 166 6.20 -2.54 11.23
CA SER A 166 7.14 -1.93 10.29
C SER A 166 7.31 -0.42 10.47
N ILE A 167 6.44 0.21 11.25
CA ILE A 167 6.45 1.65 11.52
C ILE A 167 6.90 1.95 12.95
N THR A 168 6.50 1.12 13.92
CA THR A 168 6.82 1.31 15.34
C THR A 168 8.01 0.49 15.85
N GLY A 169 8.48 -0.51 15.07
CA GLY A 169 9.57 -1.43 15.43
C GLY A 169 10.92 -1.13 14.80
#